data_AF-A0AA42PHN0-F1
#
_entry.id   AF-A0AA42PHN0-F1
#
_cell.length_a   1.000
_cell.length_b   1.000
_cell.length_c   1.000
_cell.angle_alpha   90.00
_cell.angle_beta   90.00
_cell.angle_gamma   90.00
#
_symmetry.space_group_name_H-M   'P 1'
#
loop_
_entity.id
_entity.type
_entity.pdbx_description
1 polymer ?
#
loop_
_entity_poly.entity_id
_entity_poly.type
_entity_poly.pdbx_seq_one_letter_code
_entity_poly.pdbx_strand_id
1 'polypeptide(L)'
;MQHIHTLPMTPACPTITLADFQKAIASRDVQFHLSAPRYARRKILAAAPDHCPLCRSPFDRTAPRSFSAPVIATCVHTFLGGPLTVDNLFVCCRRCQQSRASTDLLTIPDLPAHLADQRLAVLQLSQNHPVSLPKSATLTDVRQALAQRHAMPRSRVYAAQPDDGICLLGVSRRYGDHESKGLAHLLARLGGTPLQRDKRLTVYALTDTDFRRVVWQLIDANAWVLGIGRRSQPRDFQDFWWVSSSSVSELRARKVGGVVVPLHVSATREVGASAVRMRRLAERRRVAREREAVEREYREASAAYEYWMATRRSPSAFPIDPEDELAIVARYGTACRRWAEAQA
;
A
#
# COMPACT_ATOMS: atom_id res chain seq x y z
N MET A 1 13.67 -22.96 7.81
CA MET A 1 12.33 -22.63 7.31
C MET A 1 11.91 -21.29 7.90
N GLN A 2 12.04 -20.22 7.14
CA GLN A 2 11.58 -18.90 7.56
C GLN A 2 10.05 -18.91 7.45
N HIS A 3 9.35 -18.83 8.57
CA HIS A 3 7.95 -18.44 8.56
C HIS A 3 7.88 -17.03 8.00
N ILE A 4 7.59 -16.91 6.70
CA ILE A 4 7.10 -15.68 6.10
C ILE A 4 5.75 -15.45 6.76
N HIS A 5 5.73 -14.77 7.91
CA HIS A 5 4.51 -14.20 8.44
C HIS A 5 4.12 -13.09 7.47
N THR A 6 3.31 -13.44 6.48
CA THR A 6 2.39 -12.49 5.86
C THR A 6 1.64 -11.84 7.02
N LEU A 7 1.92 -10.55 7.26
CA LEU A 7 1.07 -9.77 8.14
C LEU A 7 -0.36 -9.97 7.62
N PRO A 8 -1.30 -10.46 8.45
CA PRO A 8 -2.66 -10.68 8.00
C PRO A 8 -3.17 -9.36 7.43
N MET A 9 -3.75 -9.43 6.23
CA MET A 9 -4.29 -8.25 5.55
C MET A 9 -5.15 -7.45 6.52
N THR A 10 -5.00 -6.13 6.51
CA THR A 10 -5.84 -5.26 7.35
C THR A 10 -7.32 -5.55 7.07
N PRO A 11 -8.11 -5.92 8.09
CA PRO A 11 -9.48 -6.35 7.88
C PRO A 11 -10.36 -5.18 7.43
N ALA A 12 -11.25 -5.44 6.47
CA ALA A 12 -12.38 -4.55 6.22
C ALA A 12 -13.23 -4.48 7.49
N CYS A 13 -13.59 -3.27 7.91
CA CYS A 13 -14.17 -3.02 9.21
C CYS A 13 -15.27 -1.96 9.05
N PRO A 14 -16.56 -2.34 9.17
CA PRO A 14 -17.65 -1.38 9.04
C PRO A 14 -17.67 -0.40 10.22
N THR A 15 -17.39 -0.90 11.43
CA THR A 15 -17.31 -0.12 12.67
C THR A 15 -16.20 -0.67 13.56
N ILE A 16 -15.57 0.19 14.36
CA ILE A 16 -14.57 -0.23 15.36
C ILE A 16 -14.71 0.57 16.64
N THR A 17 -14.86 -0.12 17.77
CA THR A 17 -14.87 0.56 19.08
C THR A 17 -13.46 0.88 19.54
N LEU A 18 -13.31 1.85 20.45
CA LEU A 18 -12.04 2.15 21.08
C LEU A 18 -11.44 0.91 21.78
N ALA A 19 -12.27 0.10 22.44
CA ALA A 19 -11.83 -1.11 23.12
C ALA A 19 -11.31 -2.17 22.14
N ASP A 20 -11.99 -2.37 21.01
CA ASP A 20 -11.54 -3.28 19.96
C ASP A 20 -10.23 -2.83 19.35
N PHE A 21 -10.10 -1.52 19.09
CA PHE A 21 -8.87 -0.92 18.58
C PHE A 21 -7.70 -1.14 19.54
N GLN A 22 -7.89 -0.87 20.83
CA GLN A 22 -6.87 -1.09 21.86
C GLN A 22 -6.46 -2.57 21.98
N LYS A 23 -7.44 -3.49 21.97
CA LYS A 23 -7.20 -4.93 22.01
C LYS A 23 -6.40 -5.38 20.78
N ALA A 24 -6.73 -4.87 19.60
CA ALA A 24 -6.04 -5.19 18.36
C ALA A 24 -4.63 -4.57 18.27
N ILE A 25 -4.40 -3.42 18.91
CA ILE A 25 -3.04 -2.89 19.10
C ILE A 25 -2.25 -3.81 20.00
N ALA A 26 -2.80 -4.21 21.15
CA ALA A 26 -2.10 -5.06 22.11
C ALA A 26 -1.66 -6.41 21.50
N SER A 27 -2.48 -7.00 20.62
CA SER A 27 -2.12 -8.25 19.93
C SER A 27 -1.07 -8.08 18.83
N ARG A 28 -0.92 -6.88 18.27
CA ARG A 28 0.09 -6.55 17.25
C ARG A 28 1.34 -5.89 17.81
N ASP A 29 1.29 -5.38 19.03
CA ASP A 29 2.39 -4.81 19.81
C ASP A 29 3.16 -5.93 20.56
N VAL A 30 3.44 -7.03 19.83
CA VAL A 30 4.19 -8.19 20.31
C VAL A 30 5.63 -8.10 19.82
N GLN A 31 6.56 -8.40 20.72
CA GLN A 31 7.99 -8.28 20.47
C GLN A 31 8.53 -9.48 19.69
N PHE A 32 9.15 -9.22 18.55
CA PHE A 32 9.96 -10.21 17.84
C PHE A 32 11.43 -9.90 18.07
N HIS A 33 12.05 -10.68 18.95
CA HIS A 33 13.50 -10.63 19.13
C HIS A 33 14.19 -11.35 17.98
N LEU A 34 14.92 -10.59 17.17
CA LEU A 34 15.88 -11.19 16.24
C LEU A 34 17.08 -11.67 17.06
N SER A 35 17.18 -12.98 17.29
CA SER A 35 18.39 -13.61 17.80
C SER A 35 19.12 -14.27 16.64
N ALA A 36 20.34 -13.80 16.37
CA ALA A 36 21.25 -14.55 15.51
C ALA A 36 21.46 -15.97 16.08
N PRO A 37 21.64 -17.00 15.23
CA PRO A 37 22.04 -18.33 15.68
C PRO A 37 23.27 -18.27 16.58
N ARG A 38 23.37 -19.17 17.58
CA ARG A 38 24.42 -19.11 18.62
C ARG A 38 25.83 -18.97 18.04
N TYR A 39 26.14 -19.69 16.96
CA TYR A 39 27.45 -19.62 16.28
C TYR A 39 27.69 -18.24 15.63
N ALA A 40 26.72 -17.74 14.85
CA ALA A 40 26.79 -16.42 14.23
C ALA A 40 26.89 -15.30 15.29
N ARG A 41 26.16 -15.43 16.40
CA ARG A 41 26.22 -14.50 17.52
C ARG A 41 27.64 -14.39 18.10
N ARG A 42 28.32 -15.51 18.34
CA ARG A 42 29.71 -15.49 18.83
C ARG A 42 30.63 -14.80 17.84
N LYS A 43 30.50 -15.11 16.54
CA LYS A 43 31.32 -14.49 15.48
C LYS A 43 31.11 -12.98 15.39
N ILE A 44 29.86 -12.51 15.42
CA ILE A 44 29.50 -11.09 15.39
C ILE A 44 30.06 -10.35 16.61
N LEU A 45 29.90 -10.93 17.82
CA LEU A 45 30.41 -10.31 19.05
C LEU A 45 31.94 -10.32 19.13
N ALA A 46 32.59 -11.38 18.60
CA ALA A 46 34.05 -11.46 18.55
C ALA A 46 34.65 -10.41 17.59
N ALA A 47 34.00 -10.20 16.43
CA ALA A 47 34.38 -9.22 15.43
C ALA A 47 33.97 -7.77 15.77
N ALA A 48 33.28 -7.56 16.89
CA ALA A 48 32.91 -6.22 17.33
C ALA A 48 34.17 -5.38 17.60
N PRO A 49 34.13 -4.06 17.36
CA PRO A 49 35.21 -3.15 17.74
C PRO A 49 35.42 -3.17 19.26
N ASP A 50 36.45 -2.47 19.74
CA ASP A 50 36.74 -2.37 21.18
C ASP A 50 35.82 -1.39 21.92
N HIS A 51 35.19 -0.46 21.17
CA HIS A 51 34.35 0.59 21.72
C HIS A 51 32.95 0.54 21.13
N CYS A 52 31.96 0.93 21.95
CA CYS A 52 30.59 1.08 21.51
C CYS A 52 30.48 2.19 20.45
N PRO A 53 29.90 1.95 19.26
CA PRO A 53 29.79 2.99 18.24
C PRO A 53 28.82 4.12 18.62
N LEU A 54 27.94 3.89 19.60
CA LEU A 54 26.93 4.87 20.03
C LEU A 54 27.43 5.81 21.14
N CYS A 55 28.08 5.27 22.17
CA CYS A 55 28.55 6.07 23.32
C CYS A 55 30.09 6.18 23.42
N ARG A 56 30.82 5.55 22.50
CA ARG A 56 32.30 5.51 22.44
C ARG A 56 32.98 4.89 23.66
N SER A 57 32.23 4.37 24.63
CA SER A 57 32.79 3.68 25.81
C SER A 57 33.34 2.30 25.43
N PRO A 58 34.44 1.85 26.06
CA PRO A 58 35.01 0.53 25.81
C PRO A 58 34.04 -0.58 26.22
N PHE A 59 34.11 -1.69 25.50
CA PHE A 59 33.32 -2.87 25.84
C PHE A 59 33.92 -3.64 27.01
N ASP A 60 33.06 -4.04 27.93
CA ASP A 60 33.39 -4.98 28.99
C ASP A 60 33.12 -6.41 28.49
N ARG A 61 34.19 -7.12 28.13
CA ARG A 61 34.12 -8.51 27.66
C ARG A 61 34.27 -9.54 28.80
N THR A 62 34.67 -9.11 30.00
CA THR A 62 34.92 -10.01 31.14
C THR A 62 33.63 -10.28 31.93
N ALA A 63 32.71 -9.30 31.97
CA ALA A 63 31.41 -9.44 32.61
C ALA A 63 30.27 -9.39 31.58
N PRO A 64 29.77 -10.54 31.09
CA PRO A 64 28.69 -10.60 30.09
C PRO A 64 27.38 -9.93 30.51
N ARG A 65 27.22 -9.61 31.81
CA ARG A 65 26.04 -8.93 32.34
C ARG A 65 26.21 -7.42 32.57
N SER A 66 27.42 -6.90 32.37
CA SER A 66 27.75 -5.49 32.53
C SER A 66 26.94 -4.58 31.59
N PHE A 67 26.73 -3.32 32.01
CA PHE A 67 26.15 -2.28 31.17
C PHE A 67 27.02 -1.95 29.95
N SER A 68 28.33 -2.17 30.08
CA SER A 68 29.30 -2.00 29.00
C SER A 68 29.51 -3.28 28.18
N ALA A 69 28.80 -4.37 28.47
CA ALA A 69 28.94 -5.61 27.70
C ALA A 69 28.42 -5.42 26.25
N PRO A 70 29.11 -5.98 25.24
CA PRO A 70 28.66 -5.90 23.86
C PRO A 70 27.40 -6.76 23.65
N VAL A 71 26.41 -6.18 22.95
CA VAL A 71 25.17 -6.85 22.58
C VAL A 71 24.84 -6.57 21.11
N ILE A 72 24.13 -7.50 20.49
CA ILE A 72 23.62 -7.34 19.12
C ILE A 72 22.32 -6.54 19.19
N ALA A 73 22.24 -5.51 18.36
CA ALA A 73 21.10 -4.61 18.19
C ALA A 73 20.70 -4.54 16.71
N THR A 74 19.56 -3.91 16.42
CA THR A 74 19.06 -3.72 15.06
C THR A 74 19.12 -2.26 14.60
N CYS A 75 19.55 -2.00 13.36
CA CYS A 75 19.56 -0.65 12.79
C CYS A 75 18.13 -0.09 12.68
N VAL A 76 17.22 -0.88 12.12
CA VAL A 76 15.77 -0.63 12.10
C VAL A 76 15.11 -1.73 12.92
N HIS A 77 14.49 -1.37 14.04
CA HIS A 77 13.84 -2.36 14.89
C HIS A 77 12.70 -3.07 14.12
N THR A 78 12.44 -4.34 14.42
CA THR A 78 11.35 -5.11 13.80
C THR A 78 9.98 -4.49 14.09
N PHE A 79 9.86 -3.88 15.27
CA PHE A 79 8.73 -3.02 15.64
C PHE A 79 8.52 -1.85 14.68
N LEU A 80 9.54 -1.37 13.98
CA LEU A 80 9.48 -0.29 12.99
C LEU A 80 9.45 -0.82 11.54
N GLY A 81 9.21 -2.11 11.34
CA GLY A 81 9.13 -2.73 10.01
C GLY A 81 10.49 -3.15 9.45
N GLY A 82 11.53 -3.15 10.28
CA GLY A 82 12.87 -3.61 9.91
C GLY A 82 12.91 -5.11 9.62
N PRO A 83 13.70 -5.56 8.62
CA PRO A 83 13.79 -6.94 8.22
C PRO A 83 14.53 -7.80 9.24
N LEU A 84 14.22 -9.09 9.26
CA LEU A 84 14.90 -10.10 10.08
C LEU A 84 16.18 -10.62 9.39
N THR A 85 17.02 -9.72 8.89
CA THR A 85 18.25 -10.04 8.15
C THR A 85 19.50 -9.70 8.96
N VAL A 86 20.62 -10.34 8.63
CA VAL A 86 21.92 -10.05 9.26
C VAL A 86 22.41 -8.62 8.97
N ASP A 87 22.05 -8.06 7.82
CA ASP A 87 22.42 -6.68 7.43
C ASP A 87 21.76 -5.62 8.31
N ASN A 88 20.66 -5.99 9.00
CA ASN A 88 20.02 -5.14 9.98
C ASN A 88 20.70 -5.21 11.36
N LEU A 89 21.75 -6.03 11.54
CA LEU A 89 22.40 -6.21 12.84
C LEU A 89 23.65 -5.33 12.98
N PHE A 90 23.85 -4.79 14.17
CA PHE A 90 25.10 -4.15 14.58
C PHE A 90 25.38 -4.43 16.06
N VAL A 91 26.58 -4.08 16.55
CA VAL A 91 26.96 -4.28 17.96
C VAL A 91 27.03 -2.94 18.68
N CYS A 92 26.42 -2.87 19.87
CA CYS A 92 26.56 -1.74 20.80
C CYS A 92 26.57 -2.22 22.25
N CYS A 93 26.80 -1.32 23.21
CA CYS A 93 26.81 -1.72 24.62
C CYS A 93 25.37 -1.90 25.12
N ARG A 94 25.21 -2.75 26.13
CA ARG A 94 23.90 -3.02 26.74
C ARG A 94 23.19 -1.75 27.19
N ARG A 95 23.89 -0.80 27.78
CA ARG A 95 23.32 0.49 28.20
C ARG A 95 22.70 1.25 27.02
N CYS A 96 23.42 1.35 25.90
CA CYS A 96 22.90 2.03 24.71
C CYS A 96 21.70 1.29 24.13
N GLN A 97 21.75 -0.04 24.04
CA GLN A 97 20.59 -0.80 23.55
C GLN A 97 19.37 -0.67 24.47
N GLN A 98 19.57 -0.61 25.79
CA GLN A 98 18.48 -0.39 26.75
C GLN A 98 17.91 1.03 26.66
N SER A 99 18.77 2.04 26.54
CA SER A 99 18.36 3.45 26.44
C SER A 99 17.63 3.74 25.13
N ARG A 100 18.10 3.17 24.02
CA ARG A 100 17.48 3.34 22.71
C ARG A 100 16.24 2.47 22.54
N ALA A 101 16.24 1.27 23.13
CA ALA A 101 15.16 0.29 22.99
C ALA A 101 14.80 0.02 21.51
N SER A 102 13.62 0.47 21.04
CA SER A 102 13.17 0.31 19.65
C SER A 102 13.25 1.57 18.81
N THR A 103 13.77 2.68 19.36
CA THR A 103 13.83 3.96 18.67
C THR A 103 14.80 3.90 17.48
N ASP A 104 14.46 4.62 16.42
CA ASP A 104 15.25 4.73 15.22
C ASP A 104 16.63 5.35 15.50
N LEU A 105 17.69 4.88 14.81
CA LEU A 105 19.05 5.37 15.03
C LEU A 105 19.23 6.85 14.74
N LEU A 106 18.44 7.47 13.84
CA LEU A 106 18.53 8.91 13.56
C LEU A 106 18.10 9.79 14.75
N THR A 107 17.50 9.21 15.78
CA THR A 107 17.23 9.93 17.04
C THR A 107 18.46 10.07 17.93
N ILE A 108 19.56 9.37 17.60
CA ILE A 108 20.81 9.42 18.35
C ILE A 108 21.63 10.62 17.85
N PRO A 109 22.03 11.54 18.73
CA PRO A 109 22.92 12.63 18.34
C PRO A 109 24.28 12.07 17.91
N ASP A 110 24.89 12.69 16.91
CA ASP A 110 26.21 12.32 16.39
C ASP A 110 26.32 10.84 15.94
N LEU A 111 25.25 10.30 15.34
CA LEU A 111 25.23 8.95 14.80
C LEU A 111 26.40 8.76 13.80
N PRO A 112 27.25 7.72 13.98
CA PRO A 112 28.32 7.44 13.03
C PRO A 112 27.79 7.23 11.61
N ALA A 113 28.47 7.81 10.62
CA ALA A 113 28.09 7.74 9.21
C ALA A 113 27.84 6.31 8.71
N HIS A 114 28.72 5.37 9.05
CA HIS A 114 28.55 3.96 8.65
C HIS A 114 27.25 3.32 9.20
N LEU A 115 26.78 3.72 10.39
CA LEU A 115 25.50 3.24 10.92
C LEU A 115 24.31 3.95 10.26
N ALA A 116 24.46 5.21 9.89
CA ALA A 116 23.45 5.93 9.11
C ALA A 116 23.28 5.31 7.72
N ASP A 117 24.39 4.99 7.04
CA ASP A 117 24.41 4.34 5.74
C ASP A 117 23.83 2.91 5.81
N GLN A 118 24.25 2.13 6.82
CA GLN A 118 23.70 0.80 7.05
C GLN A 118 22.18 0.86 7.30
N ARG A 119 21.72 1.82 8.12
CA ARG A 119 20.28 2.05 8.35
C ARG A 119 19.56 2.36 7.03
N LEU A 120 20.10 3.24 6.19
CA LEU A 120 19.48 3.59 4.91
C LEU A 120 19.36 2.37 4.00
N ALA A 121 20.42 1.55 3.90
CA ALA A 121 20.41 0.31 3.14
C ALA A 121 19.35 -0.68 3.66
N VAL A 122 19.23 -0.82 4.98
CA VAL A 122 18.20 -1.67 5.62
C VAL A 122 16.79 -1.15 5.33
N LEU A 123 16.57 0.17 5.31
CA LEU A 123 15.26 0.74 5.01
C LEU A 123 14.78 0.47 3.59
N GLN A 124 15.69 0.30 2.63
CA GLN A 124 15.34 -0.12 1.26
C GLN A 124 14.76 -1.55 1.20
N LEU A 125 15.09 -2.38 2.19
CA LEU A 125 14.62 -3.78 2.32
C LEU A 125 13.53 -3.94 3.40
N SER A 126 13.18 -2.86 4.09
CA SER A 126 12.16 -2.84 5.14
C SER A 126 10.77 -2.72 4.52
N GLN A 127 9.71 -3.02 5.28
CA GLN A 127 8.35 -2.70 4.85
C GLN A 127 8.24 -1.20 4.57
N ASN A 128 7.66 -0.79 3.44
CA ASN A 128 7.47 0.61 3.07
C ASN A 128 6.09 0.81 2.45
N HIS A 129 5.51 1.99 2.63
CA HIS A 129 4.24 2.34 1.99
C HIS A 129 4.44 2.77 0.54
N PRO A 130 3.42 2.61 -0.33
CA PRO A 130 3.42 3.18 -1.66
C PRO A 130 3.76 4.67 -1.67
N VAL A 131 4.38 5.11 -2.75
CA VAL A 131 4.68 6.52 -3.02
C VAL A 131 3.67 7.08 -4.01
N SER A 132 3.33 8.36 -3.87
CA SER A 132 2.39 9.04 -4.76
C SER A 132 3.07 9.48 -6.06
N LEU A 133 3.39 8.51 -6.93
CA LEU A 133 4.06 8.73 -8.22
C LEU A 133 3.22 8.26 -9.41
N PRO A 134 3.35 8.86 -10.62
CA PRO A 134 2.63 8.42 -11.81
C PRO A 134 3.02 6.99 -12.22
N LYS A 135 2.17 6.32 -13.04
CA LYS A 135 2.45 4.96 -13.55
C LYS A 135 3.74 4.87 -14.37
N SER A 136 4.16 5.98 -14.98
CA SER A 136 5.39 6.10 -15.75
C SER A 136 6.64 6.23 -14.88
N ALA A 137 6.51 6.34 -13.55
CA ALA A 137 7.63 6.48 -12.65
C ALA A 137 8.56 5.26 -12.72
N THR A 138 9.85 5.55 -12.82
CA THR A 138 10.91 4.55 -12.86
C THR A 138 11.17 3.99 -11.46
N LEU A 139 11.97 2.90 -11.38
CA LEU A 139 12.43 2.41 -10.07
C LEU A 139 13.29 3.45 -9.35
N THR A 140 14.03 4.26 -10.11
CA THR A 140 14.86 5.35 -9.57
C THR A 140 14.00 6.41 -8.89
N ASP A 141 12.89 6.82 -9.51
CA ASP A 141 11.98 7.81 -8.93
C ASP A 141 11.37 7.31 -7.61
N VAL A 142 10.97 6.02 -7.57
CA VAL A 142 10.46 5.40 -6.35
C VAL A 142 11.51 5.36 -5.24
N ARG A 143 12.76 4.98 -5.58
CA ARG A 143 13.86 4.98 -4.61
C ARG A 143 14.18 6.37 -4.08
N GLN A 144 14.16 7.39 -4.94
CA GLN A 144 14.38 8.78 -4.53
C GLN A 144 13.28 9.27 -3.59
N ALA A 145 12.01 8.99 -3.90
CA ALA A 145 10.90 9.32 -3.01
C ALA A 145 11.00 8.58 -1.66
N LEU A 146 11.41 7.32 -1.65
CA LEU A 146 11.67 6.59 -0.41
C LEU A 146 12.86 7.18 0.36
N ALA A 147 13.95 7.55 -0.31
CA ALA A 147 15.12 8.15 0.31
C ALA A 147 14.78 9.47 1.03
N GLN A 148 13.89 10.29 0.46
CA GLN A 148 13.37 11.50 1.12
C GLN A 148 12.66 11.18 2.43
N ARG A 149 11.83 10.12 2.46
CA ARG A 149 11.22 9.65 3.72
C ARG A 149 12.28 9.15 4.68
N HIS A 150 13.22 8.33 4.20
CA HIS A 150 14.26 7.70 5.03
C HIS A 150 15.22 8.70 5.69
N ALA A 151 15.25 9.96 5.24
CA ALA A 151 15.97 11.04 5.91
C ALA A 151 15.38 11.41 7.29
N MET A 152 14.14 11.02 7.59
CA MET A 152 13.51 11.22 8.89
C MET A 152 13.60 9.97 9.78
N PRO A 153 13.60 10.13 11.12
CA PRO A 153 13.51 8.99 12.03
C PRO A 153 12.21 8.22 11.79
N ARG A 154 12.31 6.88 11.81
CA ARG A 154 11.16 6.01 11.59
C ARG A 154 10.38 5.83 12.88
N SER A 155 9.05 6.01 12.81
CA SER A 155 8.12 5.78 13.92
C SER A 155 7.08 4.72 13.55
N ARG A 156 6.25 4.29 14.51
CA ARG A 156 5.16 3.36 14.25
C ARG A 156 3.82 3.91 14.73
N VAL A 157 2.80 3.74 13.89
CA VAL A 157 1.45 4.22 14.13
C VAL A 157 0.47 3.09 13.84
N TYR A 158 -0.58 3.00 14.63
CA TYR A 158 -1.70 2.12 14.40
C TYR A 158 -2.87 2.94 13.90
N ALA A 159 -3.58 2.44 12.91
CA ALA A 159 -4.63 3.21 12.27
C ALA A 159 -5.86 2.34 12.01
N ALA A 160 -7.04 2.93 12.17
CA ALA A 160 -8.29 2.35 11.75
C ALA A 160 -9.16 3.38 11.04
N GLN A 161 -9.67 3.01 9.86
CA GLN A 161 -10.57 3.83 9.05
C GLN A 161 -11.86 3.03 8.79
N PRO A 162 -12.78 2.93 9.76
CA PRO A 162 -14.07 2.26 9.57
C PRO A 162 -14.99 3.01 8.60
N ASP A 163 -16.08 2.37 8.18
CA ASP A 163 -17.08 2.96 7.26
C ASP A 163 -17.99 3.98 7.97
N ASP A 164 -18.09 3.96 9.30
CA ASP A 164 -18.89 4.89 10.14
C ASP A 164 -18.36 6.32 10.23
N GLY A 165 -17.18 6.59 9.65
CA GLY A 165 -16.57 7.90 9.56
C GLY A 165 -15.75 8.35 10.77
N ILE A 166 -15.75 7.59 11.88
CA ILE A 166 -14.93 7.87 13.06
C ILE A 166 -13.63 7.08 12.98
N CYS A 167 -12.57 7.75 12.58
CA CYS A 167 -11.27 7.11 12.39
C CYS A 167 -10.41 7.20 13.65
N LEU A 168 -9.57 6.19 13.86
CA LEU A 168 -8.70 6.11 15.04
C LEU A 168 -7.22 6.06 14.64
N LEU A 169 -6.40 6.84 15.34
CA LEU A 169 -4.93 6.75 15.29
C LEU A 169 -4.37 6.46 16.68
N GLY A 170 -3.54 5.45 16.79
CA GLY A 170 -2.92 4.98 18.02
C GLY A 170 -1.40 5.05 17.95
N VAL A 171 -0.78 5.52 19.03
CA VAL A 171 0.68 5.60 19.17
C VAL A 171 1.11 4.94 20.48
N SER A 172 1.91 3.87 20.38
CA SER A 172 2.41 3.12 21.53
C SER A 172 3.74 3.69 22.03
N ARG A 173 3.85 3.84 23.35
CA ARG A 173 5.06 4.27 24.08
C ARG A 173 5.82 3.12 24.72
N ARG A 174 5.40 1.87 24.48
CA ARG A 174 5.83 0.68 25.24
C ARG A 174 7.35 0.44 25.25
N TYR A 175 8.09 1.08 24.35
CA TYR A 175 9.54 0.93 24.22
C TYR A 175 10.33 2.22 24.40
N GLY A 176 9.86 3.16 25.23
CA GLY A 176 10.58 4.41 25.47
C GLY A 176 10.72 5.27 24.21
N ASP A 177 9.85 5.05 23.23
CA ASP A 177 9.85 5.80 21.99
C ASP A 177 9.53 7.28 22.30
N HIS A 178 10.58 8.10 22.26
CA HIS A 178 10.45 9.54 22.44
C HIS A 178 9.69 10.17 21.26
N GLU A 179 9.79 9.58 20.06
CA GLU A 179 9.03 10.00 18.88
C GLU A 179 7.54 9.78 19.09
N SER A 180 7.13 8.74 19.81
CA SER A 180 5.73 8.57 20.20
C SER A 180 5.17 9.78 20.98
N LYS A 181 6.02 10.56 21.67
CA LYS A 181 5.59 11.83 22.29
C LYS A 181 5.47 12.94 21.23
N GLY A 182 6.48 13.13 20.40
CA GLY A 182 6.49 14.15 19.34
C GLY A 182 5.35 13.96 18.34
N LEU A 183 5.13 12.70 17.95
CA LEU A 183 4.04 12.25 17.11
C LEU A 183 2.67 12.47 17.78
N ALA A 184 2.52 12.15 19.06
CA ALA A 184 1.30 12.46 19.80
C ALA A 184 1.03 13.99 19.85
N HIS A 185 2.07 14.80 20.02
CA HIS A 185 1.96 16.26 19.95
C HIS A 185 1.60 16.76 18.54
N LEU A 186 2.17 16.16 17.50
CA LEU A 186 1.82 16.45 16.10
C LEU A 186 0.35 16.11 15.83
N LEU A 187 -0.11 14.93 16.25
CA LEU A 187 -1.50 14.49 16.12
C LEU A 187 -2.48 15.42 16.84
N ALA A 188 -2.11 15.88 18.04
CA ALA A 188 -2.91 16.88 18.76
C ALA A 188 -3.00 18.21 18.01
N ARG A 189 -1.93 18.65 17.34
CA ARG A 189 -1.91 19.88 16.52
C ARG A 189 -2.66 19.75 15.20
N LEU A 190 -2.76 18.54 14.65
CA LEU A 190 -3.40 18.29 13.36
C LEU A 190 -4.93 18.12 13.45
N GLY A 191 -5.53 18.32 14.63
CA GLY A 191 -6.98 18.33 14.84
C GLY A 191 -7.55 17.04 15.44
N GLY A 192 -6.71 16.14 15.94
CA GLY A 192 -7.18 14.91 16.59
C GLY A 192 -7.74 15.17 17.98
N THR A 193 -8.96 14.71 18.25
CA THR A 193 -9.52 14.70 19.61
C THR A 193 -8.91 13.53 20.36
N PRO A 194 -8.14 13.76 21.45
CA PRO A 194 -7.59 12.66 22.23
C PRO A 194 -8.73 11.91 22.92
N LEU A 195 -8.96 10.65 22.55
CA LEU A 195 -9.95 9.79 23.21
C LEU A 195 -9.37 9.08 24.42
N GLN A 196 -8.08 8.74 24.37
CA GLN A 196 -7.39 8.07 25.45
C GLN A 196 -5.95 8.55 25.52
N ARG A 197 -5.47 8.82 26.73
CA ARG A 197 -4.06 9.07 26.99
C ARG A 197 -3.63 8.30 28.24
N ASP A 198 -3.10 7.10 28.03
CA ASP A 198 -2.41 6.35 29.08
C ASP A 198 -0.88 6.47 28.90
N LYS A 199 -0.11 6.07 29.93
CA LYS A 199 1.35 5.99 29.90
C LYS A 199 1.87 5.17 28.73
N ARG A 200 1.12 4.15 28.27
CA ARG A 200 1.54 3.19 27.24
C ARG A 200 0.98 3.44 25.85
N LEU A 201 -0.20 4.04 25.72
CA LEU A 201 -0.89 4.22 24.45
C LEU A 201 -1.66 5.54 24.46
N THR A 202 -1.51 6.31 23.39
CA THR A 202 -2.36 7.48 23.13
C THR A 202 -3.19 7.22 21.87
N VAL A 203 -4.50 7.44 21.95
CA VAL A 203 -5.44 7.24 20.85
C VAL A 203 -6.18 8.54 20.55
N TYR A 204 -6.24 8.88 19.26
CA TYR A 204 -6.91 10.05 18.72
C TYR A 204 -8.07 9.60 17.84
N ALA A 205 -9.20 10.31 17.96
CA ALA A 205 -10.27 10.27 16.98
C ALA A 205 -10.08 11.37 15.94
N LEU A 206 -10.36 11.01 14.69
CA LEU A 206 -10.32 11.92 13.54
C LEU A 206 -11.57 11.71 12.70
N THR A 207 -11.99 12.76 12.02
CA THR A 207 -12.94 12.64 10.91
C THR A 207 -12.30 11.83 9.78
N ASP A 208 -13.09 11.18 8.94
CA ASP A 208 -12.56 10.46 7.77
C ASP A 208 -11.73 11.36 6.84
N THR A 209 -12.09 12.64 6.72
CA THR A 209 -11.35 13.60 5.87
C THR A 209 -9.99 13.94 6.49
N ASP A 210 -9.94 14.23 7.78
CA ASP A 210 -8.68 14.52 8.46
C ASP A 210 -7.78 13.29 8.54
N PHE A 211 -8.36 12.11 8.77
CA PHE A 211 -7.62 10.86 8.83
C PHE A 211 -6.79 10.63 7.57
N ARG A 212 -7.40 10.79 6.38
CA ARG A 212 -6.68 10.59 5.10
C ARG A 212 -5.52 11.55 4.95
N ARG A 213 -5.71 12.83 5.30
CA ARG A 213 -4.64 13.83 5.25
C ARG A 213 -3.52 13.47 6.22
N VAL A 214 -3.87 13.21 7.48
CA VAL A 214 -2.91 12.96 8.56
C VAL A 214 -2.14 11.66 8.32
N VAL A 215 -2.79 10.57 7.95
CA VAL A 215 -2.11 9.27 7.77
C VAL A 215 -1.02 9.34 6.69
N TRP A 216 -1.26 10.06 5.59
CA TRP A 216 -0.25 10.23 4.54
C TRP A 216 0.86 11.20 4.93
N GLN A 217 0.55 12.27 5.67
CA GLN A 217 1.59 13.13 6.27
C GLN A 217 2.52 12.33 7.19
N LEU A 218 1.97 11.38 7.96
CA LEU A 218 2.77 10.50 8.80
C LEU A 218 3.63 9.54 7.97
N ILE A 219 3.07 8.93 6.93
CA ILE A 219 3.81 8.07 6.01
C ILE A 219 4.97 8.84 5.35
N ASP A 220 4.72 10.07 4.91
CA ASP A 220 5.75 10.93 4.34
C ASP A 220 6.78 11.35 5.38
N ALA A 221 6.38 11.50 6.65
CA ALA A 221 7.25 11.62 7.82
C ALA A 221 7.93 10.29 8.26
N ASN A 222 8.03 9.31 7.37
CA ASN A 222 8.64 7.99 7.59
C ASN A 222 7.95 7.14 8.67
N ALA A 223 6.69 7.40 9.00
CA ALA A 223 5.94 6.52 9.90
C ALA A 223 5.58 5.21 9.20
N TRP A 224 5.77 4.10 9.92
CA TRP A 224 5.17 2.83 9.55
C TRP A 224 3.76 2.73 10.11
N VAL A 225 2.77 2.89 9.24
CA VAL A 225 1.36 2.83 9.61
C VAL A 225 0.85 1.40 9.47
N LEU A 226 0.45 0.81 10.59
CA LEU A 226 -0.16 -0.50 10.63
C LEU A 226 -1.68 -0.40 10.65
N GLY A 227 -2.32 -1.03 9.67
CA GLY A 227 -3.76 -1.10 9.61
C GLY A 227 -4.33 -2.09 10.62
N ILE A 228 -5.07 -1.55 11.59
CA ILE A 228 -5.93 -2.31 12.51
C ILE A 228 -7.27 -2.62 11.85
N GLY A 229 -7.84 -1.65 11.15
CA GLY A 229 -9.08 -1.77 10.38
C GLY A 229 -9.06 -0.81 9.20
N ARG A 230 -9.66 -1.22 8.09
CA ARG A 230 -9.79 -0.38 6.89
C ARG A 230 -11.25 -0.33 6.46
N ARG A 231 -11.57 0.67 5.66
CA ARG A 231 -12.87 0.78 5.02
C ARG A 231 -13.12 -0.41 4.10
N SER A 232 -14.39 -0.76 3.95
CA SER A 232 -14.78 -1.92 3.15
C SER A 232 -14.52 -1.68 1.66
N GLN A 233 -14.82 -0.47 1.18
CA GLN A 233 -14.70 -0.08 -0.22
C GLN A 233 -13.78 1.15 -0.39
N PRO A 234 -12.50 0.98 -0.76
CA PRO A 234 -11.58 2.09 -1.00
C PRO A 234 -12.07 3.03 -2.11
N ARG A 235 -11.99 4.35 -1.90
CA ARG A 235 -12.40 5.35 -2.89
C ARG A 235 -11.31 5.67 -3.89
N ASP A 236 -10.09 5.86 -3.39
CA ASP A 236 -8.92 6.21 -4.19
C ASP A 236 -7.62 5.78 -3.51
N PHE A 237 -6.48 6.19 -4.08
CA PHE A 237 -5.13 5.90 -3.58
C PHE A 237 -4.97 6.13 -2.08
N GLN A 238 -5.58 7.19 -1.53
CA GLN A 238 -5.34 7.55 -0.15
C GLN A 238 -5.94 6.53 0.84
N ASP A 239 -6.93 5.75 0.42
CA ASP A 239 -7.54 4.70 1.24
C ASP A 239 -6.71 3.39 1.28
N PHE A 240 -5.60 3.33 0.53
CA PHE A 240 -4.63 2.20 0.53
C PHE A 240 -3.43 2.44 1.45
N TRP A 241 -3.55 3.35 2.42
CA TRP A 241 -2.51 3.68 3.41
C TRP A 241 -1.98 2.47 4.19
N TRP A 242 -2.79 1.41 4.36
CA TRP A 242 -2.43 0.19 5.08
C TRP A 242 -1.56 -0.76 4.26
N VAL A 243 -1.43 -0.53 2.94
CA VAL A 243 -0.62 -1.35 2.06
C VAL A 243 0.85 -1.04 2.29
N SER A 244 1.67 -2.08 2.45
CA SER A 244 3.13 -1.95 2.53
C SER A 244 3.85 -3.13 1.90
N SER A 245 5.03 -2.91 1.35
CA SER A 245 5.90 -3.96 0.83
C SER A 245 7.36 -3.68 1.15
N SER A 246 8.17 -4.74 1.30
CA SER A 246 9.63 -4.65 1.31
C SER A 246 10.26 -4.65 -0.08
N SER A 247 9.47 -4.86 -1.13
CA SER A 247 9.93 -4.87 -2.51
C SER A 247 9.64 -3.54 -3.19
N VAL A 248 10.69 -2.78 -3.50
CA VAL A 248 10.58 -1.54 -4.29
C VAL A 248 9.92 -1.80 -5.65
N SER A 249 10.14 -2.96 -6.24
CA SER A 249 9.51 -3.37 -7.50
C SER A 249 7.99 -3.53 -7.36
N GLU A 250 7.52 -4.11 -6.26
CA GLU A 250 6.08 -4.20 -5.97
C GLU A 250 5.47 -2.84 -5.68
N LEU A 251 6.18 -1.96 -4.96
CA LEU A 251 5.74 -0.59 -4.71
C LEU A 251 5.61 0.22 -6.01
N ARG A 252 6.57 0.08 -6.93
CA ARG A 252 6.49 0.67 -8.27
C ARG A 252 5.31 0.10 -9.05
N ALA A 253 5.20 -1.23 -9.09
CA ALA A 253 4.12 -1.92 -9.81
C ALA A 253 2.75 -1.71 -9.17
N ARG A 254 2.72 -1.23 -7.92
CA ARG A 254 1.53 -1.06 -7.08
C ARG A 254 0.77 -2.37 -6.90
N LYS A 255 1.45 -3.51 -6.98
CA LYS A 255 0.89 -4.86 -6.85
C LYS A 255 1.45 -5.49 -5.59
N VAL A 256 0.89 -5.13 -4.45
CA VAL A 256 1.41 -5.52 -3.14
C VAL A 256 0.48 -6.57 -2.53
N GLY A 257 0.97 -7.79 -2.34
CA GLY A 257 0.19 -8.86 -1.71
C GLY A 257 -1.15 -9.15 -2.42
N GLY A 258 -1.19 -9.06 -3.75
CA GLY A 258 -2.41 -9.23 -4.56
C GLY A 258 -3.30 -7.98 -4.65
N VAL A 259 -2.99 -6.92 -3.90
CA VAL A 259 -3.72 -5.65 -3.93
C VAL A 259 -3.11 -4.74 -4.99
N VAL A 260 -3.95 -4.30 -5.93
CA VAL A 260 -3.58 -3.27 -6.91
C VAL A 260 -3.92 -1.90 -6.35
N VAL A 261 -2.91 -1.13 -5.99
CA VAL A 261 -3.08 0.23 -5.48
C VAL A 261 -3.26 1.19 -6.67
N PRO A 262 -4.36 1.96 -6.76
CA PRO A 262 -4.59 2.88 -7.87
C PRO A 262 -3.58 4.03 -7.86
N LEU A 263 -3.56 4.83 -8.92
CA LEU A 263 -2.78 6.06 -8.92
C LEU A 263 -3.47 7.12 -8.06
N HIS A 264 -2.67 8.02 -7.50
CA HIS A 264 -3.24 9.28 -7.04
C HIS A 264 -3.84 9.97 -8.25
N VAL A 265 -5.17 10.12 -8.25
CA VAL A 265 -5.84 11.02 -9.18
C VAL A 265 -5.51 12.41 -8.65
N SER A 266 -4.37 12.96 -9.06
CA SER A 266 -4.21 14.42 -9.01
C SER A 266 -5.45 14.97 -9.71
N ALA A 267 -6.20 15.83 -9.00
CA ALA A 267 -7.41 16.48 -9.47
C ALA A 267 -7.34 16.66 -11.00
N THR A 268 -8.29 16.01 -11.70
CA THR A 268 -8.48 16.04 -13.16
C THR A 268 -7.40 16.84 -13.88
N ARG A 269 -6.32 16.17 -14.29
CA ARG A 269 -5.42 16.75 -15.28
C ARG A 269 -6.30 17.17 -16.45
N GLU A 270 -6.45 18.47 -16.67
CA GLU A 270 -7.21 18.97 -17.82
C GLU A 270 -6.71 18.20 -19.03
N VAL A 271 -7.64 17.43 -19.62
CA VAL A 271 -7.30 16.59 -20.76
C VAL A 271 -6.85 17.57 -21.83
N GLY A 272 -5.54 17.60 -22.11
CA GLY A 272 -5.01 18.56 -23.08
C GLY A 272 -5.78 18.46 -24.40
N ALA A 273 -5.91 19.58 -25.12
CA ALA A 273 -6.75 19.67 -26.32
C ALA A 273 -6.53 18.52 -27.33
N SER A 274 -5.29 18.01 -27.42
CA SER A 274 -4.93 16.83 -28.23
C SER A 274 -5.63 15.53 -27.77
N ALA A 275 -5.67 15.26 -26.46
CA ALA A 275 -6.30 14.06 -25.92
C ALA A 275 -7.83 14.13 -25.99
N VAL A 276 -8.44 15.33 -25.87
CA VAL A 276 -9.87 15.54 -26.15
C VAL A 276 -10.17 15.29 -27.64
N ARG A 277 -9.33 15.81 -28.54
CA ARG A 277 -9.44 15.57 -29.99
C ARG A 277 -9.31 14.10 -30.33
N MET A 278 -8.36 13.37 -29.71
CA MET A 278 -8.18 11.93 -29.91
C MET A 278 -9.39 11.13 -29.41
N ARG A 279 -9.98 11.49 -28.27
CA ARG A 279 -11.21 10.85 -27.77
C ARG A 279 -12.40 11.10 -28.69
N ARG A 280 -12.59 12.34 -29.16
CA ARG A 280 -13.65 12.68 -30.14
C ARG A 280 -13.46 11.92 -31.46
N LEU A 281 -12.22 11.77 -31.93
CA LEU A 281 -11.92 11.00 -33.14
C LEU A 281 -12.17 9.50 -32.93
N ALA A 282 -11.80 8.96 -31.77
CA ALA A 282 -12.06 7.57 -31.43
C ALA A 282 -13.56 7.27 -31.35
N GLU A 283 -14.34 8.17 -30.75
CA GLU A 283 -15.80 8.04 -30.67
C GLU A 283 -16.44 8.12 -32.06
N ARG A 284 -16.04 9.08 -32.90
CA ARG A 284 -16.50 9.15 -34.30
C ARG A 284 -16.19 7.89 -35.09
N ARG A 285 -14.99 7.32 -34.92
CA ARG A 285 -14.60 6.04 -35.56
C ARG A 285 -15.36 4.84 -35.02
N ARG A 286 -15.80 4.89 -33.76
CA ARG A 286 -16.64 3.85 -33.17
C ARG A 286 -18.05 3.92 -33.73
N VAL A 287 -18.67 5.10 -33.72
CA VAL A 287 -19.99 5.33 -34.31
C VAL A 287 -20.01 4.99 -35.81
N ALA A 288 -18.97 5.34 -36.56
CA ALA A 288 -18.86 4.97 -37.98
C ALA A 288 -18.81 3.45 -38.18
N ARG A 289 -18.02 2.73 -37.38
CA ARG A 289 -17.95 1.27 -37.44
C ARG A 289 -19.25 0.58 -37.02
N GLU A 290 -19.95 1.13 -36.02
CA GLU A 290 -21.25 0.64 -35.60
C GLU A 290 -22.29 0.86 -36.72
N ARG A 291 -22.28 2.01 -37.40
CA ARG A 291 -23.15 2.25 -38.57
C ARG A 291 -22.85 1.30 -39.73
N GLU A 292 -21.58 1.11 -40.08
CA GLU A 292 -21.17 0.15 -41.13
C GLU A 292 -21.56 -1.29 -40.79
N ALA A 293 -21.50 -1.67 -39.51
CA ALA A 293 -21.91 -2.99 -39.05
C ALA A 293 -23.43 -3.18 -39.16
N VAL A 294 -24.21 -2.18 -38.73
CA VAL A 294 -25.69 -2.20 -38.82
C VAL A 294 -26.14 -2.19 -40.29
N GLU A 295 -25.46 -1.44 -41.17
CA GLU A 295 -25.73 -1.45 -42.60
C GLU A 295 -25.45 -2.83 -43.23
N ARG A 296 -24.32 -3.45 -42.87
CA ARG A 296 -23.96 -4.77 -43.36
C ARG A 296 -24.95 -5.83 -42.90
N GLU A 297 -25.33 -5.81 -41.63
CA GLU A 297 -26.33 -6.71 -41.05
C GLU A 297 -27.68 -6.57 -41.76
N TYR A 298 -28.10 -5.35 -42.07
CA TYR A 298 -29.30 -5.09 -42.87
C TYR A 298 -29.18 -5.64 -44.29
N ARG A 299 -28.08 -5.38 -45.01
CA ARG A 299 -27.87 -5.89 -46.37
C ARG A 299 -27.88 -7.42 -46.43
N GLU A 300 -27.19 -8.08 -45.50
CA GLU A 300 -27.16 -9.54 -45.42
C GLU A 300 -28.54 -10.13 -45.13
N ALA A 301 -29.28 -9.52 -44.19
CA ALA A 301 -30.63 -9.96 -43.85
C ALA A 301 -31.63 -9.70 -44.99
N SER A 302 -31.51 -8.58 -45.70
CA SER A 302 -32.35 -8.26 -46.87
C SER A 302 -32.10 -9.25 -48.00
N ALA A 303 -30.83 -9.53 -48.32
CA ALA A 303 -30.48 -10.51 -49.35
C ALA A 303 -30.99 -11.92 -49.02
N ALA A 304 -30.87 -12.36 -47.77
CA ALA A 304 -31.40 -13.63 -47.32
C ALA A 304 -32.94 -13.69 -47.41
N TYR A 305 -33.62 -12.61 -47.03
CA TYR A 305 -35.07 -12.50 -47.12
C TYR A 305 -35.57 -12.47 -48.57
N GLU A 306 -34.92 -11.71 -49.45
CA GLU A 306 -35.22 -11.64 -50.89
C GLU A 306 -35.00 -12.99 -51.57
N TYR A 307 -33.89 -13.67 -51.26
CA TYR A 307 -33.61 -15.02 -51.74
C TYR A 307 -34.70 -15.99 -51.30
N TRP A 308 -35.05 -16.02 -50.01
CA TRP A 308 -36.13 -16.85 -49.48
C TRP A 308 -37.48 -16.56 -50.16
N MET A 309 -37.84 -15.29 -50.33
CA MET A 309 -39.06 -14.89 -51.03
C MET A 309 -39.08 -15.35 -52.50
N ALA A 310 -37.94 -15.28 -53.19
CA ALA A 310 -37.79 -15.77 -54.56
C ALA A 310 -37.91 -17.29 -54.64
N THR A 311 -37.25 -18.02 -53.73
CA THR A 311 -37.34 -19.48 -53.64
C THR A 311 -38.77 -19.94 -53.36
N ARG A 312 -39.49 -19.28 -52.44
CA ARG A 312 -40.89 -19.59 -52.10
C ARG A 312 -41.86 -19.37 -53.27
N ARG A 313 -41.53 -18.47 -54.20
CA ARG A 313 -42.32 -18.19 -55.42
C ARG A 313 -41.96 -19.11 -56.59
N SER A 314 -40.94 -19.98 -56.45
CA SER A 314 -40.52 -20.90 -57.50
C SER A 314 -41.49 -22.11 -57.62
N PRO A 315 -41.89 -22.52 -58.84
CA PRO A 315 -42.74 -23.70 -59.06
C PRO A 315 -42.12 -25.03 -58.59
N SER A 316 -40.81 -25.06 -58.32
CA SER A 316 -40.03 -26.24 -57.92
C SER A 316 -39.53 -26.20 -56.47
N ALA A 317 -40.08 -25.31 -55.64
CA ALA A 317 -39.62 -25.11 -54.27
C ALA A 317 -39.89 -26.34 -53.38
N PHE A 318 -38.84 -26.89 -52.77
CA PHE A 318 -38.98 -27.84 -51.68
C PHE A 318 -39.42 -27.11 -50.39
N PRO A 319 -40.19 -27.75 -49.50
CA PRO A 319 -40.59 -27.15 -48.23
C PRO A 319 -39.34 -26.80 -47.41
N ILE A 320 -39.21 -25.53 -47.05
CA ILE A 320 -38.22 -25.06 -46.08
C ILE A 320 -38.76 -25.39 -44.68
N ASP A 321 -37.88 -25.74 -43.75
CA ASP A 321 -38.27 -25.97 -42.36
C ASP A 321 -38.99 -24.72 -41.81
N PRO A 322 -40.20 -24.84 -41.25
CA PRO A 322 -40.92 -23.73 -40.63
C PRO A 322 -40.09 -22.95 -39.59
N GLU A 323 -39.15 -23.61 -38.89
CA GLU A 323 -38.24 -22.96 -37.95
C GLU A 323 -37.24 -22.04 -38.66
N ASP A 324 -36.72 -22.45 -39.81
CA ASP A 324 -35.81 -21.66 -40.63
C ASP A 324 -36.52 -20.45 -41.27
N GLU A 325 -37.79 -20.61 -41.68
CA GLU A 325 -38.59 -19.49 -42.19
C GLU A 325 -38.79 -18.41 -41.13
N LEU A 326 -39.17 -18.82 -39.92
CA LEU A 326 -39.36 -17.91 -38.79
C LEU A 326 -38.04 -17.20 -38.42
N ALA A 327 -36.91 -17.91 -38.49
CA ALA A 327 -35.59 -17.34 -38.23
C ALA A 327 -35.20 -16.27 -39.27
N ILE A 328 -35.45 -16.50 -40.56
CA ILE A 328 -35.16 -15.54 -41.64
C ILE A 328 -36.01 -14.28 -41.48
N VAL A 329 -37.32 -14.42 -41.25
CA VAL A 329 -38.25 -13.29 -41.07
C VAL A 329 -37.91 -12.50 -39.81
N ALA A 330 -37.60 -13.17 -38.69
CA ALA A 330 -37.23 -12.53 -37.44
C ALA A 330 -35.89 -11.77 -37.54
N ARG A 331 -34.90 -12.35 -38.24
CA ARG A 331 -33.60 -11.70 -38.49
C ARG A 331 -33.75 -10.46 -39.36
N TYR A 332 -34.53 -10.53 -40.44
CA TYR A 332 -34.82 -9.38 -41.29
C TYR A 332 -35.56 -8.28 -40.52
N GLY A 333 -36.64 -8.61 -39.79
CA GLY A 333 -37.39 -7.63 -39.00
C GLY A 333 -36.55 -6.94 -37.93
N THR A 334 -35.59 -7.66 -37.32
CA THR A 334 -34.67 -7.10 -36.33
C THR A 334 -33.64 -6.17 -36.97
N ALA A 335 -33.08 -6.56 -38.12
CA ALA A 335 -32.14 -5.72 -38.85
C ALA A 335 -32.79 -4.43 -39.37
N CYS A 336 -34.05 -4.48 -39.84
CA CYS A 336 -34.83 -3.30 -40.23
C CYS A 336 -35.01 -2.29 -39.10
N ARG A 337 -35.37 -2.76 -37.89
CA ARG A 337 -35.53 -1.88 -36.72
C ARG A 337 -34.22 -1.19 -36.35
N ARG A 338 -33.13 -1.97 -36.27
CA ARG A 338 -31.80 -1.43 -35.93
C ARG A 338 -31.26 -0.47 -36.99
N TRP A 339 -31.54 -0.71 -38.27
CA TRP A 339 -31.22 0.22 -39.35
C TRP A 339 -32.02 1.52 -39.23
N ALA A 340 -33.33 1.43 -39.00
CA ALA A 340 -34.18 2.61 -38.81
C ALA A 340 -33.75 3.45 -37.60
N GLU A 341 -33.42 2.81 -36.48
CA GLU A 341 -32.88 3.46 -35.28
C GLU A 341 -31.51 4.10 -35.51
N ALA A 342 -30.69 3.57 -36.42
CA ALA A 342 -29.37 4.12 -36.74
C ALA A 342 -29.42 5.31 -37.72
N GLN A 343 -30.55 5.52 -38.41
CA GLN A 343 -30.79 6.60 -39.36
C GLN A 343 -31.58 7.78 -38.77
N ALA A 344 -32.29 7.57 -37.66
CA ALA A 344 -32.94 8.61 -36.85
C ALA A 344 -31.90 9.39 -36.02
#